data_AF-A0A1Q3C4Q0-F1
#
_entry.id   AF-A0A1Q3C4Q0-F1
#
_cell.length_a   1.000
_cell.length_b   1.000
_cell.length_c   1.000
_cell.angle_alpha   90.00
_cell.angle_beta   90.00
_cell.angle_gamma   90.00
#
_symmetry.space_group_name_H-M   'P 1'
#
loop_
_entity.id
_entity.type
_entity.pdbx_description
1 polymer ?
#
loop_
_entity_poly.entity_id
_entity_poly.type
_entity_poly.pdbx_seq_one_letter_code
_entity_poly.pdbx_strand_id
1 'polypeptide(L)'
;RFYAFEKAHRLDPTSSGRGVRQFKTALLQRLARNRCSILYLSFLSDAREMQSFYQHYYKKYIQALQIAADKADRAQLTKAYQTANVLFEVLKAANVLQK
;
A
#
# COMPACT_ATOMS: atom_id res chain seq x y z
N ARG A 1 -5.41 0.83 1.56
CA ARG A 1 -5.77 2.06 2.31
C ARG A 1 -5.85 1.83 3.82
N PHE A 2 -6.47 0.74 4.28
CA PHE A 2 -6.54 0.37 5.71
C PHE A 2 -5.16 0.17 6.36
N TYR A 3 -4.21 -0.44 5.66
CA TYR A 3 -2.82 -0.60 6.13
C TYR A 3 -2.14 0.73 6.52
N ALA A 4 -2.33 1.78 5.72
CA ALA A 4 -1.77 3.10 6.02
C ALA A 4 -2.39 3.72 7.29
N PHE A 5 -3.68 3.45 7.55
CA PHE A 5 -4.36 3.86 8.77
C PHE A 5 -3.78 3.14 9.99
N GLU A 6 -3.67 1.81 9.93
CA GLU A 6 -3.10 1.00 11.02
C GLU A 6 -1.64 1.38 11.30
N LYS A 7 -0.81 1.53 10.27
CA LYS A 7 0.60 1.91 10.44
C LYS A 7 0.74 3.28 11.09
N ALA A 8 -0.04 4.27 10.63
CA ALA A 8 -0.07 5.59 11.27
C ALA A 8 -0.62 5.55 12.70
N HIS A 9 -1.55 4.63 12.99
CA HIS A 9 -2.10 4.46 14.33
C HIS A 9 -1.11 3.81 15.30
N ARG A 10 -0.33 2.80 14.86
CA ARG A 10 0.74 2.19 15.68
C ARG A 10 1.89 3.13 15.99
N LEU A 11 2.24 4.01 15.03
CA LEU A 11 3.35 4.95 15.19
C LEU A 11 3.05 6.12 16.14
N ASP A 12 1.80 6.57 16.22
CA ASP A 12 1.38 7.65 17.11
C ASP A 12 -0.05 7.36 17.61
N PRO A 13 -0.22 6.48 18.60
CA PRO A 13 -1.54 6.06 19.04
C PRO A 13 -2.35 7.21 19.62
N THR A 14 -1.69 8.15 20.31
CA THR A 14 -2.33 9.34 20.90
C THR A 14 -2.69 10.40 19.85
N SER A 15 -2.20 10.27 18.61
CA SER A 15 -2.44 11.23 17.52
C SER A 15 -2.08 12.66 17.93
N SER A 16 -0.95 12.77 18.61
CA SER A 16 -0.46 13.98 19.30
C SER A 16 -0.15 15.12 18.31
N GLY A 17 0.24 14.80 17.07
CA GLY A 17 0.47 15.77 16.01
C GLY A 17 -0.82 16.19 15.27
N ARG A 18 -1.07 17.50 15.13
CA ARG A 18 -2.22 18.06 14.39
C ARG A 18 -2.33 17.51 12.96
N GLY A 19 -1.20 17.34 12.27
CA GLY A 19 -1.15 16.77 10.91
C GLY A 19 -1.49 15.27 10.86
N VAL A 20 -1.03 14.49 11.85
CA VAL A 20 -1.35 13.05 11.96
C VAL A 20 -2.84 12.86 12.21
N ARG A 21 -3.43 13.70 13.06
CA ARG A 21 -4.87 13.67 13.34
C ARG A 21 -5.69 13.99 12.09
N GLN A 22 -5.36 15.06 11.37
CA GLN A 22 -6.02 15.41 10.10
C GLN A 22 -5.89 14.29 9.06
N PHE A 23 -4.69 13.71 8.92
CA PHE A 23 -4.44 12.57 8.04
C PHE A 23 -5.33 11.36 8.39
N LYS A 24 -5.34 10.95 9.66
CA LYS A 24 -6.17 9.83 10.13
C LYS A 24 -7.66 10.10 9.93
N THR A 25 -8.13 11.31 10.23
CA THR A 25 -9.54 11.70 10.05
C THR A 25 -9.94 11.65 8.57
N ALA A 26 -9.14 12.23 7.67
CA ALA A 26 -9.43 12.20 6.24
C ALA A 26 -9.41 10.78 5.66
N LEU A 27 -8.48 9.93 6.14
CA LEU A 27 -8.40 8.53 5.73
C LEU A 27 -9.61 7.72 6.24
N LEU A 28 -10.06 7.98 7.47
CA LEU A 28 -11.23 7.35 8.07
C LEU A 28 -12.53 7.75 7.36
N GLN A 29 -12.69 9.02 7.00
CA GLN A 29 -13.84 9.50 6.21
C GLN A 29 -13.91 8.84 4.82
N ARG A 30 -12.75 8.70 4.14
CA ARG A 30 -12.67 7.99 2.85
C ARG A 30 -12.99 6.50 2.98
N LEU A 31 -12.64 5.88 4.10
CA LEU A 31 -13.00 4.49 4.39
C LEU A 31 -14.49 4.35 4.74
N ALA A 32 -15.03 5.26 5.55
CA ALA A 32 -16.44 5.34 5.96
C ALA A 32 -17.39 5.48 4.75
N ARG A 33 -17.02 6.32 3.77
CA ARG A 33 -17.82 6.54 2.55
C ARG A 33 -17.95 5.30 1.66
N ASN A 34 -17.07 4.31 1.82
CA ASN A 34 -17.12 3.02 1.12
C ASN A 34 -17.84 1.91 1.93
N ARG A 35 -18.43 2.22 3.11
CA ARG A 35 -18.89 1.22 4.10
C ARG A 35 -20.30 0.62 3.96
N CYS A 36 -21.11 0.97 2.97
CA CYS A 36 -22.43 0.35 2.79
C CYS A 36 -22.30 -0.94 1.94
N SER A 37 -22.34 -2.13 2.57
CA SER A 37 -22.38 -3.48 1.95
C SER A 37 -21.16 -3.91 1.11
N ILE A 38 -20.52 -2.99 0.38
CA ILE A 38 -19.46 -3.27 -0.61
C ILE A 38 -18.12 -3.62 0.04
N LEU A 39 -17.89 -3.37 1.33
CA LEU A 39 -16.58 -3.52 1.96
C LEU A 39 -16.01 -4.92 1.98
N TYR A 40 -16.80 -5.95 2.28
CA TYR A 40 -16.25 -7.29 2.46
C TYR A 40 -15.85 -7.88 1.11
N LEU A 41 -16.69 -7.67 0.09
CA LEU A 41 -16.41 -7.96 -1.31
C LEU A 41 -15.25 -7.09 -1.84
N SER A 42 -15.22 -5.81 -1.49
CA SER A 42 -14.14 -4.88 -1.85
C SER A 42 -12.83 -5.17 -1.12
N PHE A 43 -12.83 -5.79 0.06
CA PHE A 43 -11.62 -6.17 0.80
C PHE A 43 -11.00 -7.44 0.20
N LEU A 44 -11.84 -8.42 -0.12
CA LEU A 44 -11.45 -9.61 -0.89
C LEU A 44 -10.98 -9.22 -2.31
N SER A 45 -11.65 -8.25 -2.93
CA SER A 45 -11.22 -7.63 -4.20
C SER A 45 -9.89 -6.88 -4.02
N ASP A 46 -9.75 -6.04 -2.99
CA ASP A 46 -8.53 -5.24 -2.72
C ASP A 46 -7.32 -6.16 -2.53
N ALA A 47 -7.45 -7.30 -1.84
CA ALA A 47 -6.34 -8.23 -1.65
C ALA A 47 -5.89 -8.88 -2.97
N ARG A 48 -6.85 -9.36 -3.78
CA ARG A 48 -6.57 -9.94 -5.11
C ARG A 48 -6.06 -8.89 -6.10
N GLU A 49 -6.61 -7.68 -6.04
CA GLU A 49 -6.22 -6.54 -6.86
C GLU A 49 -4.81 -6.05 -6.49
N MET A 50 -4.47 -6.01 -5.20
CA MET A 50 -3.11 -5.72 -4.73
C MET A 50 -2.12 -6.80 -5.18
N GLN A 51 -2.53 -8.07 -5.20
CA GLN A 51 -1.69 -9.16 -5.71
C GLN A 51 -1.43 -9.04 -7.22
N SER A 52 -2.48 -8.78 -8.01
CA SER A 52 -2.36 -8.52 -9.45
C SER A 52 -1.53 -7.27 -9.73
N PHE A 53 -1.72 -6.21 -8.95
CA PHE A 53 -0.95 -4.97 -9.06
C PHE A 53 0.54 -5.20 -8.75
N TYR A 54 0.86 -5.97 -7.71
CA TYR A 54 2.24 -6.33 -7.39
C TYR A 54 2.91 -7.09 -8.53
N GLN A 55 2.23 -8.10 -9.09
CA GLN A 55 2.75 -8.86 -10.24
C GLN A 55 2.95 -7.97 -11.48
N HIS A 56 1.99 -7.09 -11.77
CA HIS A 56 2.08 -6.15 -12.90
C HIS A 56 3.23 -5.15 -12.70
N TYR A 57 3.35 -4.58 -11.50
CA TYR A 57 4.41 -3.63 -11.16
C TYR A 57 5.79 -4.26 -11.29
N TYR A 58 5.97 -5.49 -10.81
CA TYR A 58 7.23 -6.22 -10.91
C TYR A 58 7.66 -6.41 -12.38
N LYS A 59 6.75 -6.89 -13.24
CA LYS A 59 7.04 -7.07 -14.67
C LYS A 59 7.30 -5.75 -15.39
N LYS A 60 6.54 -4.71 -15.08
CA LYS A 60 6.62 -3.43 -15.79
C LYS A 60 7.84 -2.60 -15.41
N TYR A 61 8.19 -2.57 -14.13
CA TYR A 61 9.22 -1.66 -13.63
C TYR A 61 10.49 -2.40 -13.22
N ILE A 62 10.40 -3.47 -12.44
CA ILE A 62 11.61 -4.17 -11.96
C ILE A 62 12.28 -4.91 -13.11
N GLN A 63 11.52 -5.69 -13.88
CA GLN A 63 12.08 -6.45 -15.00
C GLN A 63 12.58 -5.54 -16.13
N ALA A 64 11.86 -4.45 -16.45
CA ALA A 64 12.28 -3.49 -17.47
C ALA A 64 13.55 -2.73 -17.06
N LEU A 65 13.63 -2.25 -15.82
CA LEU A 65 14.81 -1.54 -15.31
C LEU A 65 16.02 -2.46 -15.12
N GLN A 66 15.80 -3.75 -14.90
CA GLN A 66 16.87 -4.75 -14.83
C GLN A 66 17.46 -5.06 -16.21
N ILE A 67 16.66 -4.95 -17.28
CA ILE A 67 17.13 -5.08 -18.68
C ILE A 67 17.82 -3.79 -19.13
N ALA A 68 17.29 -2.62 -18.74
CA ALA A 68 17.80 -1.30 -19.11
C ALA A 68 18.96 -0.81 -18.24
N ALA A 69 19.65 -1.70 -17.52
CA ALA A 69 20.60 -1.38 -16.45
C ALA A 69 21.93 -0.77 -16.94
N ASP A 70 21.84 0.37 -17.61
CA ASP A 70 22.95 1.32 -17.72
C ASP A 70 22.96 2.23 -16.48
N LYS A 71 24.12 2.83 -16.18
CA LYS A 71 24.39 3.48 -14.87
C LYS A 71 23.36 4.54 -14.43
N ALA A 72 22.59 5.12 -15.35
CA ALA A 72 21.55 6.12 -15.09
C ALA A 72 20.29 5.55 -14.40
N ASP A 73 19.95 4.28 -14.62
CA ASP A 73 18.69 3.69 -14.13
C ASP A 73 18.77 3.09 -12.72
N ARG A 74 19.98 3.05 -12.14
CA ARG A 74 20.20 2.47 -10.81
C ARG A 74 19.44 3.20 -9.69
N ALA A 75 19.32 4.53 -9.79
CA ALA A 75 18.54 5.33 -8.84
C ALA A 75 17.03 5.06 -8.95
N GLN A 76 16.52 4.85 -10.17
CA GLN A 76 15.13 4.48 -10.40
C GLN A 76 14.84 3.08 -9.89
N LEU A 77 15.78 2.15 -10.10
CA LEU A 77 15.73 0.78 -9.62
C LEU A 77 15.70 0.71 -8.08
N THR A 78 16.49 1.53 -7.38
CA THR A 78 16.40 1.67 -5.91
C THR A 78 15.01 2.16 -5.46
N LYS A 79 14.46 3.20 -6.11
CA LYS A 79 13.09 3.68 -5.80
C LYS A 79 12.03 2.62 -6.11
N ALA A 80 12.19 1.86 -7.19
CA ALA A 80 11.30 0.78 -7.56
C ALA A 80 11.30 -0.34 -6.52
N TYR A 81 12.47 -0.71 -5.99
CA TYR A 81 12.59 -1.67 -4.89
C TYR A 81 11.98 -1.17 -3.58
N GLN A 82 12.20 0.11 -3.23
CA GLN A 82 11.54 0.70 -2.06
C GLN A 82 10.02 0.63 -2.18
N THR A 83 9.49 0.93 -3.36
CA THR A 83 8.05 0.86 -3.66
C THR A 83 7.55 -0.59 -3.60
N ALA A 84 8.29 -1.54 -4.17
CA ALA A 84 7.95 -2.96 -4.11
C ALA A 84 7.94 -3.50 -2.66
N ASN A 85 8.85 -3.03 -1.81
CA ASN A 85 8.85 -3.40 -0.40
C ASN A 85 7.58 -2.90 0.32
N VAL A 86 7.15 -1.67 0.04
CA VAL A 86 5.87 -1.14 0.58
C VAL A 86 4.68 -1.97 0.08
N LEU A 87 4.64 -2.32 -1.22
CA LEU A 87 3.59 -3.17 -1.77
C LEU A 87 3.57 -4.56 -1.10
N PHE A 88 4.73 -5.15 -0.87
CA PHE A 88 4.86 -6.44 -0.18
C PHE A 88 4.35 -6.38 1.26
N GLU A 89 4.70 -5.33 2.02
CA GLU A 89 4.20 -5.14 3.38
C GLU A 89 2.66 -5.02 3.41
N VAL A 90 2.08 -4.28 2.46
CA VAL A 90 0.62 -4.14 2.31
C VAL A 90 -0.04 -5.49 2.01
N LEU A 91 0.54 -6.27 1.10
CA LEU A 91 0.03 -7.57 0.69
C LEU A 91 0.09 -8.58 1.85
N LYS A 92 1.19 -8.57 2.61
CA LYS A 92 1.33 -9.38 3.84
C LYS A 92 0.26 -9.02 4.87
N ALA A 93 0.01 -7.73 5.10
CA ALA A 93 -1.04 -7.30 6.04
C ALA A 93 -2.45 -7.68 5.56
N ALA A 94 -2.73 -7.59 4.26
CA ALA A 94 -4.00 -8.01 3.68
C ALA A 94 -4.25 -9.52 3.84
N ASN A 95 -3.21 -10.35 3.67
CA ASN A 95 -3.30 -11.81 3.88
C ASN A 95 -3.45 -12.19 5.37
N VAL A 96 -2.83 -11.45 6.29
CA VAL A 96 -2.99 -11.71 7.74
C VAL A 96 -4.41 -11.38 8.21
N LEU A 97 -5.06 -10.37 7.62
CA LEU A 97 -6.44 -9.98 7.92
C LEU A 97 -7.50 -10.92 7.29
N GLN A 98 -7.10 -11.90 6.46
CA GLN A 98 -7.98 -12.91 5.87
C GLN A 98 -8.07 -14.22 6.67
N LYS A 99 -7.24 -14.39 7.71
CA LYS A 99 -7.35 -15.50 8.69
C LYS A 99 -8.26 -15.10 9.84
#